data_AF-A0A367HM61-F1
#
_entry.id   AF-A0A367HM61-F1
#
_cell.length_a   1.000
_cell.length_b   1.000
_cell.length_c   1.000
_cell.angle_alpha   90.00
_cell.angle_beta   90.00
_cell.angle_gamma   90.00
#
_symmetry.space_group_name_H-M   'P 1'
#
loop_
_entity.id
_entity.type
_entity.pdbx_description
1 polymer ?
#
loop_
_entity_poly.entity_id
_entity_poly.type
_entity_poly.pdbx_seq_one_letter_code
_entity_poly.pdbx_strand_id
1 'polypeptide(L)'
;MLRAVLRWTSAVAVFGVLGSGVAYGIAAQERTDVPGLSTRNDGRWAYPKLVKPALPAGAALPYAADNPGMIHYADLEQLLLPAPAGSTPDPTLKGDRSRITADRFLQEFGADNRVSSMRQDLAQGGLRQIAARGWTMPDGTATRIYLVRFHSSGYQNAFTTLYFSNTGSAPRRLSDIEGESSLDEGYISGNGIPHVRHDVYVEAAPSGPVQVRHAYIAAGDIVALVVQSRKGSAAAVPFHQTTVLQEQLLG
;
A
#
# COMPACT_ATOMS: atom_id res chain seq x y z
N MET A 1 8.61 56.45 44.78
CA MET A 1 8.15 55.05 44.95
C MET A 1 7.13 54.64 43.88
N LEU A 2 5.93 55.24 43.81
CA LEU A 2 4.82 54.79 42.95
C LEU A 2 5.15 54.70 41.43
N ARG A 3 5.83 55.71 40.88
CA ARG A 3 6.24 55.74 39.45
C ARG A 3 7.27 54.66 39.11
N ALA A 4 8.12 54.28 40.06
CA ALA A 4 9.10 53.22 39.85
C ALA A 4 8.40 51.86 39.79
N VAL A 5 7.49 51.59 40.73
CA VAL A 5 6.68 50.36 40.77
C VAL A 5 5.91 50.18 39.47
N LEU A 6 5.19 51.22 39.00
CA LEU A 6 4.38 51.13 37.78
C LEU A 6 5.22 50.82 36.52
N ARG A 7 6.43 51.40 36.42
CA ARG A 7 7.36 51.14 35.29
C ARG A 7 7.85 49.70 35.29
N TRP A 8 8.20 49.17 36.46
CA TRP A 8 8.66 47.79 36.59
C TRP A 8 7.52 46.79 36.33
N THR A 9 6.31 47.04 36.84
CA THR A 9 5.15 46.20 36.54
C THR A 9 4.81 46.20 35.05
N SER A 10 4.89 47.36 34.39
CA SER A 10 4.65 47.47 32.94
C SER A 10 5.71 46.70 32.14
N ALA A 11 6.98 46.79 32.54
CA ALA A 11 8.06 46.03 31.89
C ALA A 11 7.83 44.52 32.03
N VAL A 12 7.53 44.03 33.24
CA VAL A 12 7.25 42.61 33.49
C VAL A 12 6.05 42.13 32.68
N ALA A 13 4.97 42.93 32.59
CA ALA A 13 3.80 42.58 31.80
C ALA A 13 4.13 42.46 30.31
N VAL A 14 4.88 43.41 29.75
CA VAL A 14 5.30 43.38 28.34
C VAL A 14 6.19 42.18 28.05
N PHE A 15 7.20 41.92 28.88
CA PHE A 15 8.06 40.75 28.71
C PHE A 15 7.33 39.43 28.90
N GLY A 16 6.37 39.36 29.83
CA GLY A 16 5.52 38.19 30.03
C GLY A 16 4.67 37.90 28.80
N VAL A 17 3.95 38.90 28.28
CA VAL A 17 3.09 38.74 27.10
C VAL A 17 3.90 38.39 25.86
N LEU A 18 4.99 39.10 25.59
CA LEU A 18 5.83 38.83 24.42
C LEU A 18 6.52 37.47 24.53
N GLY A 19 7.07 37.14 25.70
CA GLY A 19 7.73 35.86 25.94
C GLY A 19 6.77 34.68 25.78
N SER A 20 5.59 34.75 26.39
CA SER A 20 4.56 33.70 26.24
C SER A 20 4.02 33.63 24.81
N GLY A 21 3.84 34.75 24.13
CA GLY A 21 3.38 34.78 22.74
C GLY A 21 4.36 34.12 21.77
N VAL A 22 5.66 34.41 21.92
CA VAL A 22 6.72 33.78 21.10
C VAL A 22 6.84 32.29 21.43
N ALA A 23 6.83 31.92 22.71
CA ALA A 23 6.89 30.52 23.13
C ALA A 23 5.70 29.71 22.61
N TYR A 24 4.48 30.26 22.71
CA TYR A 24 3.28 29.63 22.18
C TYR A 24 3.31 29.54 20.65
N GLY A 25 3.74 30.61 19.96
CA GLY A 25 3.88 30.60 18.50
C GLY A 25 4.80 29.51 18.00
N ILE A 26 5.95 29.29 18.66
CA ILE A 26 6.88 28.21 18.29
C ILE A 26 6.33 26.84 18.69
N ALA A 27 5.76 26.70 19.89
CA ALA A 27 5.29 25.40 20.39
C ALA A 27 4.00 24.91 19.71
N ALA A 28 3.18 25.82 19.16
CA ALA A 28 1.96 25.49 18.46
C ALA A 28 2.16 25.15 16.98
N GLN A 29 3.32 25.49 16.40
CA GLN A 29 3.63 25.12 15.02
C GLN A 29 3.97 23.64 14.91
N GLU A 30 3.45 23.00 13.86
CA GLU A 30 3.95 21.70 13.46
C GLU A 30 5.41 21.82 13.01
N ARG A 31 6.22 20.80 13.28
CA ARG A 31 7.66 20.80 12.97
C ARG A 31 7.96 21.14 11.50
N THR A 32 7.04 20.82 10.60
CA THR A 32 7.14 21.09 9.15
C THR A 32 7.07 22.57 8.79
N ASP A 33 6.44 23.38 9.64
CA ASP A 33 6.09 24.77 9.35
C ASP A 33 7.11 25.76 9.96
N VAL A 34 8.12 25.24 10.66
CA VAL A 34 9.22 26.03 11.21
C VAL A 34 10.30 26.23 10.14
N PRO A 35 10.62 27.49 9.76
CA PRO A 35 11.66 27.78 8.78
C PRO A 35 13.00 27.12 9.16
N GLY A 36 13.58 26.35 8.25
CA GLY A 36 14.84 25.63 8.47
C GLY A 36 14.70 24.22 9.10
N LEU A 37 13.49 23.83 9.53
CA LEU A 37 13.17 22.48 10.03
C LEU A 37 12.19 21.71 9.13
N SER A 38 11.74 22.32 8.03
CA SER A 38 10.93 21.65 7.00
C SER A 38 11.64 20.38 6.53
N THR A 39 11.00 19.23 6.70
CA THR A 39 11.53 17.96 6.21
C THR A 39 11.51 18.01 4.69
N ARG A 40 12.65 17.78 4.03
CA ARG A 40 12.68 17.67 2.56
C ARG A 40 11.72 16.56 2.14
N ASN A 41 10.96 16.80 1.07
CA ASN A 41 10.11 15.78 0.49
C ASN A 41 10.98 14.57 0.12
N ASP A 42 10.66 13.42 0.69
CA ASP A 42 11.39 12.16 0.50
C ASP A 42 10.74 11.25 -0.56
N GLY A 43 9.77 11.79 -1.30
CA GLY A 43 9.06 11.09 -2.37
C GLY A 43 7.83 10.31 -1.90
N ARG A 44 7.52 10.28 -0.60
CA ARG A 44 6.31 9.62 -0.11
C ARG A 44 5.04 10.34 -0.57
N TRP A 45 4.01 9.56 -0.84
CA TRP A 45 2.67 10.06 -1.15
C TRP A 45 1.84 10.25 0.12
N ALA A 46 0.92 11.22 0.06
CA ALA A 46 0.00 11.52 1.14
C ALA A 46 -1.22 10.60 1.07
N TYR A 47 -1.14 9.46 1.74
CA TYR A 47 -2.29 8.57 1.93
C TYR A 47 -3.21 9.10 3.05
N PRO A 48 -4.53 8.91 2.94
CA PRO A 48 -5.41 9.20 4.07
C PRO A 48 -5.09 8.25 5.23
N LYS A 49 -5.48 8.66 6.45
CA LYS A 49 -5.28 7.84 7.65
C LYS A 49 -5.95 6.48 7.47
N LEU A 50 -5.16 5.41 7.59
CA LEU A 50 -5.67 4.04 7.51
C LEU A 50 -6.42 3.68 8.79
N VAL A 51 -7.54 2.98 8.61
CA VAL A 51 -8.38 2.45 9.68
C VAL A 51 -8.69 1.00 9.34
N LYS A 52 -8.52 0.09 10.31
CA LYS A 52 -8.91 -1.30 10.11
C LYS A 52 -10.44 -1.38 9.92
N PRO A 53 -10.94 -2.12 8.91
CA PRO A 53 -12.37 -2.27 8.69
C PRO A 53 -13.09 -2.82 9.92
N ALA A 54 -14.32 -2.35 10.14
CA ALA A 54 -15.19 -2.98 11.13
C ALA A 54 -15.58 -4.39 10.65
N LEU A 55 -15.50 -5.36 11.55
CA LEU A 55 -15.90 -6.73 11.25
C LEU A 55 -17.42 -6.92 11.44
N PRO A 56 -18.04 -7.85 10.69
CA PRO A 56 -19.38 -8.30 11.01
C PRO A 56 -19.49 -8.76 12.47
N ALA A 57 -20.65 -8.56 13.09
CA ALA A 57 -20.87 -8.96 14.48
C ALA A 57 -20.59 -10.46 14.67
N GLY A 58 -19.75 -10.81 15.65
CA GLY A 58 -19.36 -12.18 15.95
C GLY A 58 -18.30 -12.78 15.01
N ALA A 59 -17.81 -12.04 14.01
CA ALA A 59 -16.72 -12.50 13.17
C ALA A 59 -15.37 -12.39 13.90
N ALA A 60 -14.58 -13.46 13.82
CA ALA A 60 -13.23 -13.51 14.37
C ALA A 60 -12.25 -12.66 13.52
N LEU A 61 -11.13 -12.26 14.12
CA LEU A 61 -10.01 -11.67 13.38
C LEU A 61 -9.34 -12.74 12.50
N PRO A 62 -8.66 -12.38 11.39
CA PRO A 62 -7.99 -13.34 10.51
C PRO A 62 -7.06 -14.31 11.25
N TYR A 63 -6.21 -13.82 12.16
CA TYR A 63 -5.20 -14.67 12.83
C TYR A 63 -5.58 -15.09 14.25
N ALA A 64 -6.87 -15.00 14.60
CA ALA A 64 -7.35 -15.44 15.91
C ALA A 64 -7.44 -16.98 15.98
N ALA A 65 -7.32 -17.53 17.19
CA ALA A 65 -7.32 -18.99 17.41
C ALA A 65 -8.64 -19.66 17.01
N ASP A 66 -9.76 -18.93 17.07
CA ASP A 66 -11.10 -19.35 16.65
C ASP A 66 -11.35 -19.15 15.14
N ASN A 67 -10.34 -18.73 14.36
CA ASN A 67 -10.37 -18.60 12.91
C ASN A 67 -9.28 -19.46 12.23
N PRO A 68 -9.38 -20.81 12.27
CA PRO A 68 -8.36 -21.69 11.72
C PRO A 68 -8.20 -21.56 10.19
N GLY A 69 -9.21 -21.05 9.49
CA GLY A 69 -9.15 -20.78 8.05
C GLY A 69 -8.42 -19.48 7.69
N MET A 70 -8.03 -18.69 8.69
CA MET A 70 -7.44 -17.36 8.55
C MET A 70 -8.21 -16.42 7.62
N ILE A 71 -9.53 -16.43 7.76
CA ILE A 71 -10.44 -15.73 6.84
C ILE A 71 -10.52 -14.25 7.20
N HIS A 72 -10.35 -13.38 6.20
CA HIS A 72 -10.66 -11.95 6.32
C HIS A 72 -12.16 -11.72 6.16
N TYR A 73 -12.89 -11.64 7.28
CA TYR A 73 -14.34 -11.38 7.27
C TYR A 73 -14.74 -9.93 6.95
N ALA A 74 -13.78 -8.99 6.92
CA ALA A 74 -14.02 -7.64 6.44
C ALA A 74 -14.44 -7.63 4.96
N ASP A 75 -15.19 -6.61 4.53
CA ASP A 75 -15.44 -6.40 3.10
C ASP A 75 -14.08 -6.19 2.39
N LEU A 76 -13.87 -6.92 1.30
CA LEU A 76 -12.61 -6.92 0.57
C LEU A 76 -12.24 -5.54 0.03
N GLU A 77 -13.24 -4.73 -0.33
CA GLU A 77 -13.02 -3.34 -0.77
C GLU A 77 -12.40 -2.47 0.33
N GLN A 78 -12.77 -2.70 1.59
CA GLN A 78 -12.26 -1.93 2.73
C GLN A 78 -10.82 -2.33 3.09
N LEU A 79 -10.34 -3.46 2.58
CA LEU A 79 -8.95 -3.91 2.69
C LEU A 79 -8.07 -3.40 1.55
N LEU A 80 -8.64 -2.76 0.51
CA LEU A 80 -7.86 -2.08 -0.53
C LEU A 80 -7.34 -0.75 0.00
N LEU A 81 -6.03 -0.53 -0.17
CA LEU A 81 -5.42 0.75 0.14
C LEU A 81 -6.17 1.90 -0.57
N PRO A 82 -6.58 2.96 0.15
CA PRO A 82 -7.16 4.14 -0.48
C PRO A 82 -6.14 4.85 -1.35
N ALA A 83 -6.60 5.50 -2.43
CA ALA A 83 -5.71 6.24 -3.30
C ALA A 83 -5.13 7.47 -2.55
N PRO A 84 -3.86 7.85 -2.81
CA PRO A 84 -3.25 9.01 -2.19
C PRO A 84 -3.88 10.32 -2.69
N ALA A 85 -3.74 11.38 -1.89
CA ALA A 85 -4.24 12.71 -2.23
C ALA A 85 -3.64 13.23 -3.54
N GLY A 86 -4.48 13.86 -4.37
CA GLY A 86 -4.08 14.41 -5.66
C GLY A 86 -3.96 13.37 -6.78
N SER A 87 -4.26 12.10 -6.53
CA SER A 87 -4.30 11.07 -7.55
C SER A 87 -5.59 11.12 -8.38
N THR A 88 -5.51 10.65 -9.62
CA THR A 88 -6.65 10.41 -10.49
C THR A 88 -7.00 8.92 -10.45
N PRO A 89 -8.19 8.52 -9.97
CA PRO A 89 -8.59 7.12 -9.92
C PRO A 89 -8.66 6.47 -11.31
N ASP A 90 -8.21 5.22 -11.43
CA ASP A 90 -8.36 4.43 -12.66
C ASP A 90 -9.83 3.96 -12.82
N PRO A 91 -10.57 4.47 -13.82
CA PRO A 91 -11.97 4.11 -14.01
C PRO A 91 -12.16 2.64 -14.39
N THR A 92 -11.15 1.98 -14.95
CA THR A 92 -11.22 0.57 -15.36
C THR A 92 -11.19 -0.40 -14.17
N LEU A 93 -10.77 0.09 -13.00
CA LEU A 93 -10.69 -0.67 -11.75
C LEU A 93 -11.69 -0.17 -10.69
N LYS A 94 -12.66 0.68 -11.07
CA LYS A 94 -13.68 1.18 -10.13
C LYS A 94 -14.74 0.14 -9.77
N GLY A 95 -15.15 -0.72 -10.72
CA GLY A 95 -16.15 -1.79 -10.51
C GLY A 95 -17.44 -1.36 -9.77
N ASP A 96 -18.31 -2.31 -9.44
CA ASP A 96 -19.24 -2.11 -8.31
C ASP A 96 -18.50 -2.53 -7.04
N ARG A 97 -18.34 -1.60 -6.08
CA ARG A 97 -17.56 -1.83 -4.85
C ARG A 97 -16.15 -2.37 -5.12
N SER A 98 -15.47 -1.81 -6.13
CA SER A 98 -14.14 -2.26 -6.57
C SER A 98 -14.05 -3.73 -7.02
N ARG A 99 -15.17 -4.44 -7.24
CA ARG A 99 -15.16 -5.85 -7.67
C ARG A 99 -14.79 -5.99 -9.14
N ILE A 100 -13.96 -6.98 -9.45
CA ILE A 100 -13.58 -7.32 -10.83
C ILE A 100 -13.68 -8.84 -11.08
N THR A 101 -13.63 -9.23 -12.35
CA THR A 101 -13.61 -10.64 -12.76
C THR A 101 -12.21 -11.25 -12.68
N ALA A 102 -12.13 -12.58 -12.61
CA ALA A 102 -10.87 -13.30 -12.74
C ALA A 102 -10.16 -12.99 -14.06
N ASP A 103 -10.89 -12.89 -15.17
CA ASP A 103 -10.29 -12.53 -16.46
C ASP A 103 -9.67 -11.14 -16.45
N ARG A 104 -10.29 -10.15 -15.78
CA ARG A 104 -9.70 -8.82 -15.66
C ARG A 104 -8.40 -8.84 -14.86
N PHE A 105 -8.33 -9.62 -13.78
CA PHE A 105 -7.09 -9.82 -13.03
C PHE A 105 -6.02 -10.52 -13.88
N LEU A 106 -6.41 -11.56 -14.63
CA LEU A 106 -5.48 -12.33 -15.46
C LEU A 106 -4.92 -11.54 -16.66
N GLN A 107 -5.54 -10.43 -17.06
CA GLN A 107 -4.96 -9.51 -18.04
C GLN A 107 -3.64 -8.89 -17.56
N GLU A 108 -3.37 -8.84 -16.26
CA GLU A 108 -2.08 -8.44 -15.72
C GLU A 108 -0.94 -9.37 -16.13
N PHE A 109 -1.26 -10.61 -16.51
CA PHE A 109 -0.31 -11.66 -16.87
C PHE A 109 -0.47 -12.07 -18.33
N GLY A 110 -1.09 -11.27 -19.20
CA GLY A 110 -1.55 -11.69 -20.53
C GLY A 110 -0.47 -12.28 -21.45
N ALA A 111 0.80 -11.96 -21.22
CA ALA A 111 1.95 -12.52 -21.93
C ALA A 111 2.48 -13.84 -21.33
N ASP A 112 2.00 -14.25 -20.15
CA ASP A 112 2.44 -15.43 -19.41
C ASP A 112 1.72 -16.69 -19.91
N ASN A 113 2.50 -17.75 -20.19
CA ASN A 113 1.97 -19.00 -20.71
C ASN A 113 1.10 -19.78 -19.71
N ARG A 114 1.09 -19.40 -18.42
CA ARG A 114 0.31 -20.05 -17.37
C ARG A 114 -1.06 -19.41 -17.12
N VAL A 115 -1.44 -18.36 -17.84
CA VAL A 115 -2.75 -17.71 -17.70
C VAL A 115 -3.91 -18.69 -17.85
N SER A 116 -3.83 -19.65 -18.76
CA SER A 116 -4.86 -20.69 -18.93
C SER A 116 -5.00 -21.58 -17.70
N SER A 117 -3.89 -22.05 -17.13
CA SER A 117 -3.88 -22.83 -15.89
C SER A 117 -4.38 -22.00 -14.70
N MET A 118 -3.92 -20.75 -14.56
CA MET A 118 -4.38 -19.84 -13.50
C MET A 118 -5.89 -19.62 -13.58
N ARG A 119 -6.45 -19.46 -14.78
CA ARG A 119 -7.90 -19.33 -14.98
C ARG A 119 -8.65 -20.56 -14.48
N GLN A 120 -8.19 -21.75 -14.85
CA GLN A 120 -8.80 -22.99 -14.42
C GLN A 120 -8.73 -23.14 -12.89
N ASP A 121 -7.57 -22.87 -12.31
CA ASP A 121 -7.36 -23.00 -10.86
C ASP A 121 -8.10 -21.92 -10.08
N LEU A 122 -8.29 -20.72 -10.61
CA LEU A 122 -9.17 -19.72 -9.99
C LEU A 122 -10.64 -20.18 -10.04
N ALA A 123 -11.08 -20.80 -11.14
CA ALA A 123 -12.45 -21.30 -11.28
C ALA A 123 -12.75 -22.50 -10.37
N GLN A 124 -11.75 -23.35 -10.09
CA GLN A 124 -11.89 -24.60 -9.34
C GLN A 124 -11.35 -24.53 -7.91
N GLY A 125 -10.41 -23.63 -7.65
CA GLY A 125 -9.58 -23.56 -6.44
C GLY A 125 -10.11 -22.62 -5.35
N GLY A 126 -11.44 -22.52 -5.22
CA GLY A 126 -12.05 -21.83 -4.10
C GLY A 126 -11.96 -20.31 -4.12
N LEU A 127 -11.80 -19.68 -5.28
CA LEU A 127 -11.94 -18.23 -5.44
C LEU A 127 -13.31 -17.77 -4.92
N ARG A 128 -13.31 -16.72 -4.10
CA ARG A 128 -14.54 -16.11 -3.56
C ARG A 128 -14.82 -14.75 -4.15
N GLN A 129 -13.79 -13.91 -4.23
CA GLN A 129 -13.94 -12.54 -4.69
C GLN A 129 -12.59 -11.99 -5.16
N ILE A 130 -12.63 -11.12 -6.16
CA ILE A 130 -11.51 -10.24 -6.49
C ILE A 130 -11.97 -8.81 -6.36
N ALA A 131 -11.16 -7.98 -5.69
CA ALA A 131 -11.34 -6.54 -5.68
C ALA A 131 -10.07 -5.87 -6.18
N ALA A 132 -10.20 -4.72 -6.83
CA ALA A 132 -9.08 -3.95 -7.32
C ALA A 132 -9.29 -2.45 -7.13
N ARG A 133 -8.18 -1.73 -7.05
CA ARG A 133 -8.16 -0.27 -7.11
C ARG A 133 -6.90 0.18 -7.82
N GLY A 134 -7.04 1.17 -8.68
CA GLY A 134 -5.90 1.82 -9.30
C GLY A 134 -6.05 3.34 -9.33
N TRP A 135 -4.93 4.01 -9.52
CA TRP A 135 -4.83 5.45 -9.64
C TRP A 135 -3.57 5.86 -10.41
N THR A 136 -3.56 7.10 -10.87
CA THR A 136 -2.39 7.73 -11.49
C THR A 136 -2.05 9.01 -10.74
N MET A 137 -0.79 9.15 -10.35
CA MET A 137 -0.27 10.37 -9.73
C MET A 137 0.06 11.45 -10.78
N PRO A 138 0.12 12.73 -10.40
CA PRO A 138 0.45 13.82 -11.33
C PRO A 138 1.80 13.67 -12.05
N ASP A 139 2.72 12.90 -11.48
CA ASP A 139 4.03 12.58 -12.07
C ASP A 139 3.98 11.47 -13.13
N GLY A 140 2.78 10.98 -13.46
CA GLY A 140 2.51 9.92 -14.43
C GLY A 140 2.69 8.50 -13.89
N THR A 141 2.99 8.33 -12.60
CA THR A 141 3.07 7.01 -11.98
C THR A 141 1.68 6.39 -11.88
N ALA A 142 1.48 5.24 -12.50
CA ALA A 142 0.26 4.47 -12.37
C ALA A 142 0.45 3.36 -11.32
N THR A 143 -0.52 3.21 -10.42
CA THR A 143 -0.54 2.16 -9.41
C THR A 143 -1.84 1.38 -9.51
N ARG A 144 -1.78 0.07 -9.33
CA ARG A 144 -2.95 -0.82 -9.24
C ARG A 144 -2.69 -1.91 -8.22
N ILE A 145 -3.72 -2.19 -7.43
CA ILE A 145 -3.73 -3.20 -6.39
C ILE A 145 -4.88 -4.14 -6.69
N TYR A 146 -4.60 -5.43 -6.61
CA TYR A 146 -5.56 -6.51 -6.72
C TYR A 146 -5.54 -7.31 -5.43
N LEU A 147 -6.70 -7.61 -4.86
CA LEU A 147 -6.88 -8.57 -3.77
C LEU A 147 -7.70 -9.74 -4.30
N VAL A 148 -7.14 -10.94 -4.21
CA VAL A 148 -7.76 -12.20 -4.62
C VAL A 148 -8.05 -13.00 -3.35
N ARG A 149 -9.33 -13.08 -2.98
CA ARG A 149 -9.79 -13.79 -1.78
C ARG A 149 -10.20 -15.22 -2.13
N PHE A 150 -9.68 -16.16 -1.37
CA PHE A 150 -9.99 -17.59 -1.43
C PHE A 150 -10.89 -18.00 -0.27
N HIS A 151 -11.27 -19.28 -0.22
CA HIS A 151 -12.13 -19.80 0.84
C HIS A 151 -11.44 -19.88 2.21
N SER A 152 -10.11 -20.07 2.22
CA SER A 152 -9.27 -20.11 3.41
C SER A 152 -7.80 -19.91 3.01
N SER A 153 -6.93 -19.76 4.00
CA SER A 153 -5.48 -19.72 3.79
C SER A 153 -4.91 -20.97 3.11
N GLY A 154 -5.54 -22.14 3.25
CA GLY A 154 -5.13 -23.36 2.54
C GLY A 154 -5.22 -23.23 1.03
N TYR A 155 -6.33 -22.68 0.52
CA TYR A 155 -6.53 -22.44 -0.92
C TYR A 155 -5.63 -21.32 -1.44
N GLN A 156 -5.51 -20.24 -0.68
CA GLN A 156 -4.58 -19.15 -0.95
C GLN A 156 -3.14 -19.69 -1.08
N ASN A 157 -2.69 -20.48 -0.11
CA ASN A 157 -1.36 -21.05 -0.10
C ASN A 157 -1.13 -21.98 -1.29
N ALA A 158 -2.08 -22.86 -1.62
CA ALA A 158 -1.99 -23.72 -2.79
C ALA A 158 -1.83 -22.92 -4.09
N PHE A 159 -2.64 -21.88 -4.28
CA PHE A 159 -2.56 -21.01 -5.45
C PHE A 159 -1.20 -20.29 -5.52
N THR A 160 -0.75 -19.73 -4.41
CA THR A 160 0.55 -19.06 -4.36
C THR A 160 1.70 -20.03 -4.58
N THR A 161 1.68 -21.24 -4.03
CA THR A 161 2.71 -22.23 -4.28
C THR A 161 2.80 -22.60 -5.77
N LEU A 162 1.67 -22.72 -6.47
CA LEU A 162 1.65 -23.05 -7.89
C LEU A 162 2.14 -21.92 -8.80
N TYR A 163 1.83 -20.67 -8.45
CA TYR A 163 1.99 -19.54 -9.36
C TYR A 163 2.99 -18.49 -8.95
N PHE A 164 3.20 -18.27 -7.64
CA PHE A 164 4.02 -17.19 -7.10
C PHE A 164 5.13 -17.66 -6.15
N SER A 165 5.53 -18.93 -6.21
CA SER A 165 6.69 -19.45 -5.46
C SER A 165 8.00 -18.85 -5.99
N ASN A 166 8.90 -18.50 -5.06
CA ASN A 166 10.12 -17.76 -5.32
C ASN A 166 11.24 -18.61 -5.95
N THR A 167 11.84 -18.12 -7.05
CA THR A 167 13.03 -18.69 -7.71
C THR A 167 14.14 -17.65 -7.94
N GLY A 168 14.21 -16.57 -7.15
CA GLY A 168 15.16 -15.46 -7.30
C GLY A 168 14.75 -14.40 -8.33
N SER A 169 13.96 -14.79 -9.33
CA SER A 169 13.25 -13.91 -10.27
C SER A 169 11.75 -13.93 -10.01
N ALA A 170 11.02 -12.98 -10.59
CA ALA A 170 9.57 -12.95 -10.53
C ALA A 170 8.99 -14.20 -11.22
N PRO A 171 8.13 -14.97 -10.54
CA PRO A 171 7.65 -16.26 -11.05
C PRO A 171 6.62 -16.13 -12.18
N ARG A 172 6.09 -14.92 -12.39
CA ARG A 172 5.15 -14.57 -13.45
C ARG A 172 5.56 -13.28 -14.10
N ARG A 173 5.42 -13.22 -15.41
CA ARG A 173 5.66 -12.01 -16.18
C ARG A 173 4.38 -11.19 -16.28
N LEU A 174 4.45 -9.94 -15.83
CA LEU A 174 3.35 -8.99 -16.03
C LEU A 174 3.33 -8.47 -17.47
N SER A 175 2.15 -8.12 -17.96
CA SER A 175 1.91 -7.64 -19.33
C SER A 175 2.72 -6.39 -19.70
N ASP A 176 2.98 -5.52 -18.73
CA ASP A 176 3.69 -4.25 -18.93
C ASP A 176 5.21 -4.41 -18.86
N ILE A 177 5.71 -5.62 -18.60
CA ILE A 177 7.14 -5.92 -18.44
C ILE A 177 7.68 -6.50 -19.74
N GLU A 178 8.72 -5.87 -20.29
CA GLU A 178 9.39 -6.33 -21.51
C GLU A 178 10.51 -7.35 -21.22
N GLY A 179 11.15 -7.24 -20.05
CA GLY A 179 12.23 -8.11 -19.61
C GLY A 179 11.80 -9.12 -18.53
N GLU A 180 12.68 -9.28 -17.54
CA GLU A 180 12.43 -10.03 -16.32
C GLU A 180 12.38 -9.07 -15.13
N SER A 181 11.83 -9.53 -14.01
CA SER A 181 11.97 -8.83 -12.73
C SER A 181 12.80 -9.64 -11.76
N SER A 182 13.70 -8.95 -11.07
CA SER A 182 14.48 -9.49 -9.96
C SER A 182 13.91 -9.00 -8.64
N LEU A 183 14.26 -9.68 -7.55
CA LEU A 183 13.95 -9.19 -6.21
C LEU A 183 14.47 -7.75 -6.03
N ASP A 184 13.67 -6.93 -5.36
CA ASP A 184 14.03 -5.56 -5.00
C ASP A 184 14.84 -5.59 -3.69
N GLU A 185 16.16 -5.72 -3.81
CA GLU A 185 17.08 -5.77 -2.67
C GLU A 185 17.04 -4.50 -1.80
N GLY A 186 16.51 -3.40 -2.34
CA GLY A 186 16.30 -2.15 -1.60
C GLY A 186 15.04 -2.16 -0.73
N TYR A 187 14.17 -3.16 -0.84
CA TYR A 187 12.98 -3.27 -0.01
C TYR A 187 13.35 -3.79 1.39
N ILE A 188 13.26 -2.91 2.39
CA ILE A 188 13.52 -3.25 3.79
C ILE A 188 12.19 -3.16 4.55
N SER A 189 11.53 -4.29 4.79
CA SER A 189 10.28 -4.35 5.57
C SER A 189 10.48 -4.28 7.09
N GLY A 190 11.72 -4.13 7.58
CA GLY A 190 12.04 -4.21 9.00
C GLY A 190 11.71 -5.58 9.58
N ASN A 191 10.95 -5.63 10.68
CA ASN A 191 10.47 -6.89 11.28
C ASN A 191 9.33 -7.55 10.48
N GLY A 192 8.88 -6.93 9.38
CA GLY A 192 7.71 -7.36 8.62
C GLY A 192 6.39 -7.13 9.37
N ILE A 193 5.27 -7.33 8.69
CA ILE A 193 3.94 -7.40 9.31
C ILE A 193 3.69 -8.87 9.71
N PRO A 194 3.35 -9.16 10.99
CA PRO A 194 3.09 -10.53 11.43
C PRO A 194 2.05 -11.23 10.55
N HIS A 195 2.31 -12.50 10.21
CA HIS A 195 1.45 -13.35 9.36
C HIS A 195 1.27 -12.90 7.91
N VAL A 196 1.99 -11.86 7.48
CA VAL A 196 2.01 -11.38 6.10
C VAL A 196 3.35 -11.74 5.47
N ARG A 197 3.31 -12.46 4.35
CA ARG A 197 4.48 -12.71 3.51
C ARG A 197 4.40 -11.82 2.28
N HIS A 198 5.52 -11.25 1.87
CA HIS A 198 5.64 -10.53 0.61
C HIS A 198 6.83 -11.07 -0.20
N ASP A 199 6.76 -10.89 -1.51
CA ASP A 199 7.91 -10.95 -2.41
C ASP A 199 7.84 -9.70 -3.29
N VAL A 200 8.89 -8.88 -3.27
CA VAL A 200 8.92 -7.55 -3.88
C VAL A 200 9.95 -7.52 -5.00
N TYR A 201 9.55 -6.99 -6.15
CA TYR A 201 10.30 -7.08 -7.39
C TYR A 201 10.40 -5.73 -8.12
N VAL A 202 11.47 -5.59 -8.89
CA VAL A 202 11.69 -4.51 -9.84
C VAL A 202 12.04 -5.09 -11.20
N GLU A 203 11.50 -4.51 -12.27
CA GLU A 203 11.93 -4.83 -13.63
C GLU A 203 13.43 -4.55 -13.80
N ALA A 204 14.16 -5.60 -14.18
CA ALA A 204 15.60 -5.59 -14.32
C ALA A 204 16.02 -4.72 -15.51
N ALA A 205 17.20 -4.13 -15.42
CA ALA A 205 17.79 -3.42 -16.55
C ALA A 205 18.31 -4.40 -17.61
N PRO A 206 18.19 -4.08 -18.91
CA PRO A 206 17.51 -2.90 -19.45
C PRO A 206 15.98 -3.05 -19.40
N SER A 207 15.30 -2.05 -18.84
CA SER A 207 13.83 -1.95 -18.90
C SER A 207 13.40 -1.30 -20.21
N GLY A 208 12.15 -1.56 -20.61
CA GLY A 208 11.52 -0.90 -21.73
C GLY A 208 11.28 0.61 -21.50
N PRO A 209 10.44 1.27 -22.31
CA PRO A 209 10.11 2.68 -22.12
C PRO A 209 9.36 2.97 -20.79
N VAL A 210 8.87 1.93 -20.12
CA VAL A 210 8.20 1.95 -18.83
C VAL A 210 8.96 1.00 -17.91
N GLN A 211 9.23 1.42 -16.68
CA GLN A 211 9.73 0.52 -15.64
C GLN A 211 8.57 0.14 -14.72
N VAL A 212 8.49 -1.16 -14.40
CA VAL A 212 7.51 -1.72 -13.47
C VAL A 212 8.18 -2.15 -12.16
N ARG A 213 7.52 -1.85 -11.05
CA ARG A 213 7.75 -2.48 -9.74
C ARG A 213 6.50 -3.23 -9.34
N HIS A 214 6.64 -4.40 -8.74
CA HIS A 214 5.48 -5.17 -8.30
C HIS A 214 5.77 -6.03 -7.07
N ALA A 215 4.72 -6.36 -6.33
CA ALA A 215 4.81 -7.20 -5.15
C ALA A 215 3.66 -8.21 -5.12
N TYR A 216 3.97 -9.44 -4.72
CA TYR A 216 2.98 -10.42 -4.31
C TYR A 216 2.93 -10.43 -2.78
N ILE A 217 1.74 -10.35 -2.20
CA ILE A 217 1.54 -10.42 -0.75
C ILE A 217 0.60 -11.59 -0.46
N ALA A 218 0.92 -12.42 0.52
CA ALA A 218 0.08 -13.49 1.02
C ALA A 218 -0.27 -13.22 2.49
N ALA A 219 -1.56 -13.18 2.79
CA ALA A 219 -2.09 -12.86 4.10
C ALA A 219 -3.42 -13.59 4.33
N GLY A 220 -3.44 -14.58 5.22
CA GLY A 220 -4.61 -15.41 5.48
C GLY A 220 -5.18 -16.03 4.20
N ASP A 221 -6.46 -15.79 3.92
CA ASP A 221 -7.17 -16.22 2.70
C ASP A 221 -6.98 -15.30 1.47
N ILE A 222 -6.10 -14.29 1.53
CA ILE A 222 -5.91 -13.30 0.46
C ILE A 222 -4.52 -13.40 -0.17
N VAL A 223 -4.47 -13.34 -1.50
CA VAL A 223 -3.27 -12.91 -2.24
C VAL A 223 -3.48 -11.48 -2.74
N ALA A 224 -2.52 -10.60 -2.50
CA ALA A 224 -2.48 -9.30 -3.14
C ALA A 224 -1.41 -9.24 -4.25
N LEU A 225 -1.72 -8.51 -5.31
CA LEU A 225 -0.74 -8.04 -6.30
C LEU A 225 -0.75 -6.52 -6.27
N VAL A 226 0.40 -5.91 -5.96
CA VAL A 226 0.64 -4.47 -6.07
C VAL A 226 1.52 -4.23 -7.29
N VAL A 227 1.10 -3.35 -8.21
CA VAL A 227 1.89 -2.98 -9.39
C VAL A 227 2.00 -1.47 -9.46
N GLN A 228 3.20 -0.96 -9.71
CA GLN A 228 3.46 0.44 -9.98
C GLN A 228 4.31 0.57 -11.24
N SER A 229 3.83 1.34 -12.21
CA SER A 229 4.51 1.55 -13.50
C SER A 229 4.69 3.04 -13.77
N ARG A 230 5.82 3.38 -14.41
CA ARG A 230 6.12 4.76 -14.81
C ARG A 230 6.99 4.78 -16.05
N LYS A 231 6.69 5.69 -16.98
CA LYS A 231 7.56 5.98 -18.13
C LYS A 231 8.96 6.40 -17.64
N GLY A 232 10.00 5.79 -18.19
CA GLY A 232 11.35 5.92 -17.68
C GLY A 232 11.53 5.06 -16.43
N SER A 233 11.70 5.67 -15.25
CA SER A 233 11.95 4.93 -14.01
C SER A 233 10.83 5.12 -12.98
N ALA A 234 10.39 4.02 -12.38
CA ALA A 234 9.47 4.00 -11.25
C ALA A 234 10.26 4.13 -9.94
N ALA A 235 9.97 5.19 -9.19
CA ALA A 235 10.64 5.46 -7.92
C ALA A 235 10.33 4.37 -6.88
N ALA A 236 11.36 3.95 -6.12
CA ALA A 236 11.23 2.91 -5.11
C ALA A 236 10.39 3.36 -3.91
N VAL A 237 10.61 4.57 -3.38
CA VAL A 237 9.98 5.05 -2.14
C VAL A 237 8.44 5.02 -2.18
N PRO A 238 7.75 5.59 -3.19
CA PRO A 238 6.29 5.50 -3.24
C PRO A 238 5.78 4.07 -3.36
N PHE A 239 6.50 3.22 -4.10
CA PHE A 239 6.13 1.81 -4.26
C PHE A 239 6.27 1.04 -2.94
N HIS A 240 7.42 1.17 -2.25
CA HIS A 240 7.66 0.56 -0.95
C HIS A 240 6.62 1.02 0.08
N GLN A 241 6.31 2.32 0.11
CA GLN A 241 5.26 2.86 0.97
C GLN A 241 3.89 2.21 0.66
N THR A 242 3.52 2.11 -0.62
CA THR A 242 2.27 1.49 -1.05
C THR A 242 2.18 0.04 -0.60
N THR A 243 3.25 -0.74 -0.80
CA THR A 243 3.33 -2.15 -0.39
C THR A 243 3.16 -2.29 1.12
N VAL A 244 3.94 -1.56 1.92
CA VAL A 244 3.86 -1.61 3.40
C VAL A 244 2.47 -1.23 3.91
N LEU A 245 1.87 -0.18 3.35
CA LEU A 245 0.54 0.25 3.77
C LEU A 245 -0.55 -0.78 3.40
N GLN A 246 -0.39 -1.47 2.27
CA GLN A 246 -1.28 -2.58 1.89
C GLN A 246 -1.08 -3.80 2.80
N GLU A 247 0.14 -4.13 3.19
CA GLU A 247 0.44 -5.19 4.16
C GLU A 247 -0.23 -4.89 5.51
N GLN A 248 -0.17 -3.65 6.00
CA GLN A 248 -0.82 -3.23 7.26
C GLN A 248 -2.35 -3.37 7.27
N LEU A 249 -3.01 -3.30 6.10
CA LEU A 249 -4.45 -3.55 5.99
C LEU A 249 -4.78 -5.04 6.07
N LEU A 250 -3.86 -5.92 5.69
CA LEU A 250 -4.03 -7.37 5.66
C LEU A 250 -3.51 -8.09 6.92
N GLY A 251 -2.80 -7.38 7.80
CA GLY A 251 -2.24 -7.90 9.06
C GLY A 251 -2.44 -6.97 10.24
#